data_AF-A0A7Z0EDS5-F1
#
_entry.id   AF-A0A7Z0EDS5-F1
#
_cell.length_a   1.000
_cell.length_b   1.000
_cell.length_c   1.000
_cell.angle_alpha   90.00
_cell.angle_beta   90.00
_cell.angle_gamma   90.00
#
_symmetry.space_group_name_H-M   'P 1'
#
loop_
_entity.id
_entity.type
_entity.pdbx_description
1 polymer ?
#
loop_
_entity_poly.entity_id
_entity_poly.type
_entity_poly.pdbx_seq_one_letter_code
_entity_poly.pdbx_strand_id
1 'polypeptide(L)'
;MMYPLVLEMAVDGVPVTVTCRVLGFSKQAFYQWKRNPVSQRDWDDAHLTNTAWDAHQDDPAFGYRFIADELHQAGLTAGENRVWRLCSQQRLWSVFAKKRGLTRKAGPPVHDDLVERDFTATRPNQLWLTDITEHRTAWIPAIVATL
;
A
#
# COMPACT_ATOMS: atom_id res chain seq x y z
N MET A 1 -13.98 -2.73 16.16
CA MET A 1 -14.74 -2.36 17.38
C MET A 1 -14.93 -3.60 18.23
N MET A 2 -14.83 -3.51 19.56
CA MET A 2 -14.82 -4.67 20.48
C MET A 2 -16.16 -4.87 21.23
N TYR A 3 -17.22 -4.18 20.84
CA TYR A 3 -18.56 -4.37 21.42
C TYR A 3 -19.19 -5.75 21.16
N PRO A 4 -18.94 -6.44 20.02
CA PRO A 4 -19.42 -7.82 19.83
C PRO A 4 -18.94 -8.78 20.92
N LEU A 5 -17.72 -8.62 21.42
CA LEU A 5 -17.17 -9.41 22.52
C LEU A 5 -18.01 -9.31 23.81
N VAL A 6 -18.68 -8.17 24.04
CA VAL A 6 -19.58 -8.00 25.19
C VAL A 6 -20.82 -8.89 25.06
N LEU A 7 -21.30 -9.14 23.83
CA LEU A 7 -22.41 -10.05 23.58
C LEU A 7 -21.97 -11.51 23.77
N GLU A 8 -20.80 -11.87 23.24
CA GLU A 8 -20.22 -13.22 23.38
C GLU A 8 -20.07 -13.60 24.86
N MET A 9 -19.45 -12.72 25.65
CA MET A 9 -19.28 -12.94 27.10
C MET A 9 -20.62 -13.03 27.84
N ALA A 10 -21.64 -12.29 27.39
CA ALA A 10 -22.98 -12.38 27.97
C ALA A 10 -23.67 -13.71 27.66
N VAL A 11 -23.40 -14.32 26.50
CA VAL A 11 -23.85 -15.67 26.17
C VAL A 11 -23.18 -16.70 27.08
N ASP A 12 -21.90 -16.50 27.41
CA ASP A 12 -21.14 -17.34 28.36
C ASP A 12 -21.51 -17.10 29.83
N GLY A 13 -22.56 -16.32 30.10
CA GLY A 13 -23.08 -16.06 31.45
C GLY A 13 -22.34 -14.96 32.22
N VAL A 14 -21.38 -14.27 31.59
CA VAL A 14 -20.67 -13.14 32.20
C VAL A 14 -21.58 -11.90 32.13
N PRO A 15 -21.85 -11.22 33.26
CA PRO A 15 -22.69 -10.03 33.23
C PRO A 15 -22.08 -8.91 32.35
N VAL A 16 -22.90 -8.32 31.48
CA VAL A 16 -22.53 -7.17 30.61
C VAL A 16 -21.83 -6.05 31.39
N THR A 17 -22.26 -5.82 32.64
CA THR A 17 -21.65 -4.84 33.56
C THR A 17 -20.17 -5.12 33.83
N VAL A 18 -19.80 -6.38 34.00
CA VAL A 18 -18.42 -6.82 34.26
C VAL A 18 -17.60 -6.67 32.99
N THR A 19 -18.08 -7.19 31.86
CA THR A 19 -17.36 -7.12 30.58
C THR A 19 -17.14 -5.68 30.13
N CYS A 20 -18.16 -4.82 30.20
CA CYS A 20 -18.01 -3.39 29.89
C CYS A 20 -16.97 -2.72 30.79
N ARG A 21 -16.94 -3.04 32.10
CA ARG A 21 -15.95 -2.48 33.03
C ARG A 21 -14.53 -2.92 32.68
N VAL A 22 -14.33 -4.21 32.35
CA VAL A 22 -13.02 -4.76 31.97
C VAL A 22 -12.51 -4.16 30.67
N LEU A 23 -13.39 -3.99 29.68
CA LEU A 23 -13.04 -3.41 28.38
C LEU A 23 -12.99 -1.88 28.36
N GLY A 24 -13.30 -1.22 29.49
CA GLY A 24 -13.28 0.25 29.60
C GLY A 24 -14.46 0.96 28.91
N PHE A 25 -15.58 0.27 28.68
CA PHE A 25 -16.78 0.83 28.05
C PHE A 25 -17.83 1.25 29.08
N SER A 26 -18.58 2.32 28.78
CA SER A 26 -19.79 2.63 29.52
C SER A 26 -20.93 1.68 29.10
N LYS A 27 -21.79 1.29 30.05
CA LYS A 27 -22.99 0.49 29.76
C LYS A 27 -23.90 1.19 28.75
N GLN A 28 -24.02 2.51 28.84
CA GLN A 28 -24.82 3.32 27.94
C GLN A 28 -24.29 3.25 26.51
N ALA A 29 -22.98 3.39 26.29
CA ALA A 29 -22.38 3.28 24.97
C ALA A 29 -22.60 1.89 24.36
N PHE A 30 -22.46 0.82 25.17
CA PHE A 30 -22.77 -0.54 24.71
C PHE A 30 -24.22 -0.69 24.26
N TYR A 31 -25.20 -0.24 25.06
CA TYR A 31 -26.61 -0.36 24.68
C TYR A 31 -27.00 0.56 23.52
N GLN A 32 -26.36 1.72 23.39
CA GLN A 32 -26.51 2.60 22.23
C GLN A 32 -26.03 1.89 20.96
N TRP A 33 -24.83 1.31 20.99
CA TRP A 33 -24.33 0.49 19.89
C TRP A 33 -25.22 -0.72 19.62
N LYS A 34 -25.68 -1.44 20.66
CA LYS A 34 -26.54 -2.63 20.50
C LYS A 34 -27.86 -2.32 19.76
N ARG A 35 -28.39 -1.11 19.88
CA ARG A 35 -29.60 -0.68 19.16
C ARG A 35 -29.35 -0.51 17.66
N ASN A 36 -28.15 -0.08 17.26
CA ASN A 36 -27.77 0.08 15.87
C ASN A 36 -26.29 -0.30 15.68
N PRO A 37 -25.98 -1.60 15.63
CA PRO A 37 -24.59 -2.07 15.67
C PRO A 37 -23.84 -1.83 14.37
N VAL A 38 -24.56 -1.61 13.27
CA VAL A 38 -24.03 -1.34 11.92
C VAL A 38 -24.56 0.00 11.45
N SER A 39 -23.68 0.97 11.33
CA SER A 39 -24.03 2.30 10.84
C SER A 39 -24.16 2.31 9.31
N GLN A 40 -24.81 3.34 8.74
CA GLN A 40 -24.83 3.54 7.28
C GLN A 40 -23.42 3.59 6.69
N ARG A 41 -22.48 4.19 7.44
CA ARG A 41 -21.07 4.25 7.03
C ARG A 41 -20.42 2.86 6.94
N ASP A 42 -20.78 1.95 7.84
CA ASP A 42 -20.28 0.57 7.81
C ASP A 42 -20.84 -0.18 6.58
N TRP A 43 -22.12 0.06 6.24
CA TRP A 43 -22.71 -0.44 5.00
C TRP A 43 -21.99 0.11 3.76
N ASP A 44 -21.76 1.41 3.70
CA ASP A 44 -21.06 2.04 2.57
C ASP A 44 -19.61 1.54 2.45
N ASP A 45 -18.90 1.40 3.58
CA ASP A 45 -17.56 0.80 3.62
C ASP A 45 -17.58 -0.65 3.13
N ALA A 46 -18.59 -1.45 3.51
CA ALA A 46 -18.73 -2.83 3.07
C ALA A 46 -18.99 -2.94 1.56
N HIS A 47 -19.91 -2.13 1.02
CA HIS A 47 -20.17 -2.10 -0.43
C HIS A 47 -18.93 -1.68 -1.24
N LEU A 48 -18.23 -0.66 -0.76
CA LEU A 48 -17.00 -0.21 -1.39
C LEU A 48 -15.89 -1.26 -1.31
N THR A 49 -15.79 -1.96 -0.19
CA THR A 49 -14.83 -3.05 0.00
C THR A 49 -15.11 -4.21 -0.93
N ASN A 50 -16.37 -4.61 -1.10
CA ASN A 50 -16.75 -5.67 -2.04
C ASN A 50 -16.38 -5.30 -3.48
N THR A 51 -16.71 -4.08 -3.90
CA THR A 51 -16.37 -3.62 -5.26
C THR A 51 -14.86 -3.53 -5.46
N ALA A 52 -14.12 -3.07 -4.44
CA ALA A 52 -12.65 -3.05 -4.46
C ALA A 52 -12.04 -4.45 -4.55
N TRP A 53 -12.67 -5.43 -3.88
CA TRP A 53 -12.28 -6.82 -3.93
C TRP A 53 -12.50 -7.41 -5.33
N ASP A 54 -13.66 -7.15 -5.94
CA ASP A 54 -13.97 -7.60 -7.30
C ASP A 54 -12.98 -7.01 -8.32
N ALA A 55 -12.73 -5.71 -8.27
CA ALA A 55 -11.75 -5.05 -9.14
C ALA A 55 -10.33 -5.65 -8.99
N HIS A 56 -9.93 -6.02 -7.77
CA HIS A 56 -8.62 -6.64 -7.54
C HIS A 56 -8.57 -8.11 -7.95
N GLN A 57 -9.69 -8.84 -7.89
CA GLN A 57 -9.77 -10.20 -8.42
C GLN A 57 -9.67 -10.22 -9.94
N ASP A 58 -10.29 -9.25 -10.60
CA ASP A 58 -10.25 -9.10 -12.06
C ASP A 58 -8.84 -8.75 -12.55
N ASP A 59 -8.14 -7.85 -11.85
CA ASP A 59 -6.72 -7.57 -12.08
C ASP A 59 -5.90 -7.47 -10.78
N PRO A 60 -5.20 -8.55 -10.39
CA PRO A 60 -4.32 -8.54 -9.21
C PRO A 60 -3.15 -7.55 -9.31
N ALA A 61 -2.84 -7.01 -10.49
CA ALA A 61 -1.88 -5.93 -10.67
C ALA A 61 -2.34 -4.65 -9.98
N PHE A 62 -3.64 -4.47 -9.74
CA PHE A 62 -4.19 -3.22 -9.24
C PHE A 62 -3.91 -3.09 -7.74
N GLY A 63 -3.18 -2.03 -7.40
CA GLY A 63 -3.09 -1.55 -6.02
C GLY A 63 -4.20 -0.55 -5.72
N TYR A 64 -4.31 -0.09 -4.48
CA TYR A 64 -5.39 0.80 -4.02
C TYR A 64 -5.63 2.06 -4.88
N ARG A 65 -4.61 2.55 -5.61
CA ARG A 65 -4.75 3.72 -6.51
C ARG A 65 -5.57 3.36 -7.75
N PHE A 66 -5.20 2.29 -8.44
CA PHE A 66 -5.98 1.79 -9.59
C PHE A 66 -7.36 1.29 -9.16
N ILE A 67 -7.45 0.64 -8.00
CA ILE A 67 -8.75 0.28 -7.42
C ILE A 67 -9.61 1.52 -7.16
N ALA A 68 -9.03 2.64 -6.70
CA ALA A 68 -9.80 3.88 -6.51
C ALA A 68 -10.34 4.43 -7.84
N ASP A 69 -9.55 4.33 -8.92
CA ASP A 69 -9.98 4.73 -10.27
C ASP A 69 -11.12 3.82 -10.78
N GLU A 70 -11.03 2.50 -10.59
CA GLU A 70 -12.10 1.54 -10.94
C GLU A 70 -13.39 1.80 -10.15
N LEU A 71 -13.28 2.05 -8.85
CA LEU A 71 -14.42 2.43 -8.02
C LEU A 71 -15.09 3.70 -8.55
N HIS A 72 -14.30 4.70 -8.95
CA HIS A 72 -14.83 5.92 -9.53
C HIS A 72 -15.54 5.68 -10.87
N GLN A 73 -14.98 4.84 -11.74
CA GLN A 73 -15.59 4.42 -13.00
C GLN A 73 -16.90 3.65 -12.79
N ALA A 74 -16.98 2.85 -11.71
CA ALA A 74 -18.20 2.17 -11.27
C ALA A 74 -19.23 3.11 -10.60
N GLY A 75 -18.96 4.42 -10.52
CA GLY A 75 -19.87 5.41 -9.93
C GLY A 75 -19.80 5.51 -8.40
N LEU A 76 -18.82 4.86 -7.76
CA LEU A 76 -18.62 4.89 -6.32
C LEU A 76 -17.59 5.97 -5.94
N THR A 77 -18.07 7.06 -5.34
CA THR A 77 -17.19 8.16 -4.91
C THR A 77 -16.64 7.92 -3.50
N ALA A 78 -15.33 7.74 -3.39
CA ALA A 78 -14.61 7.73 -2.12
C ALA A 78 -13.24 8.39 -2.22
N GLY A 79 -12.82 9.07 -1.16
CA GLY A 79 -11.47 9.63 -1.10
C GLY A 79 -10.40 8.54 -1.06
N GLU A 80 -9.27 8.78 -1.71
CA GLU A 80 -8.16 7.81 -1.81
C GLU A 80 -7.72 7.25 -0.44
N ASN A 81 -7.67 8.08 0.60
CA ASN A 81 -7.31 7.64 1.96
C ASN A 81 -8.31 6.60 2.53
N ARG A 82 -9.60 6.71 2.16
CA ARG A 82 -10.64 5.74 2.54
C ARG A 82 -10.41 4.43 1.79
N VAL A 83 -10.19 4.50 0.49
CA VAL A 83 -9.90 3.32 -0.36
C VAL A 83 -8.63 2.61 0.13
N TRP A 84 -7.55 3.36 0.37
CA TRP A 84 -6.30 2.85 0.93
C TRP A 84 -6.52 2.10 2.25
N ARG A 85 -7.24 2.71 3.20
CA ARG A 85 -7.55 2.09 4.50
C ARG A 85 -8.28 0.76 4.31
N LEU A 86 -9.32 0.72 3.48
CA LEU A 86 -10.14 -0.48 3.26
C LEU A 86 -9.36 -1.58 2.53
N CYS A 87 -8.63 -1.23 1.46
CA CYS A 87 -7.75 -2.15 0.74
C CYS A 87 -6.68 -2.73 1.68
N SER A 88 -6.09 -1.90 2.53
CA SER A 88 -5.08 -2.32 3.51
C SER A 88 -5.64 -3.30 4.55
N GLN A 89 -6.86 -3.08 5.05
CA GLN A 89 -7.56 -3.99 5.96
C GLN A 89 -7.81 -5.36 5.34
N GLN A 90 -8.15 -5.40 4.04
CA GLN A 90 -8.36 -6.63 3.27
C GLN A 90 -7.08 -7.22 2.66
N ARG A 91 -5.93 -6.54 2.83
CA ARG A 91 -4.65 -6.92 2.20
C ARG A 91 -4.69 -6.99 0.67
N LEU A 92 -5.49 -6.14 0.05
CA LEU A 92 -5.55 -5.95 -1.41
C LEU A 92 -4.32 -5.15 -1.85
N TRP A 93 -3.26 -5.86 -2.21
CA TRP A 93 -1.99 -5.30 -2.64
C TRP A 93 -1.70 -5.74 -4.06
N SER A 94 -1.23 -4.80 -4.89
CA SER A 94 -0.74 -5.11 -6.22
C SER A 94 0.33 -6.20 -6.15
N VAL A 95 0.19 -7.23 -6.99
CA VAL A 95 1.19 -8.31 -7.12
C VAL A 95 2.55 -7.80 -7.60
N PHE A 96 2.58 -6.64 -8.27
CA PHE A 96 3.81 -6.00 -8.76
C PHE A 96 4.39 -4.97 -7.78
N ALA A 97 3.63 -4.55 -6.76
CA ALA A 97 4.13 -3.60 -5.79
C ALA A 97 5.22 -4.24 -4.93
N LYS A 98 6.47 -4.14 -5.39
CA LYS A 98 7.63 -4.41 -4.54
C LYS A 98 7.60 -3.43 -3.39
N LYS A 99 7.62 -3.93 -2.16
CA LYS A 99 7.92 -3.13 -0.97
C LYS A 99 9.17 -2.32 -1.29
N ARG A 100 9.11 -0.98 -1.22
CA ARG A 100 10.31 -0.14 -1.42
C ARG A 100 11.40 -0.70 -0.52
N GLY A 101 12.45 -1.25 -1.12
CA GLY A 101 13.59 -1.71 -0.35
C GLY A 101 14.12 -0.53 0.43
N LEU A 102 14.26 -0.68 1.76
CA LEU A 102 15.15 0.19 2.53
C LEU A 102 16.44 0.30 1.74
N THR A 103 16.90 1.53 1.49
CA THR A 103 18.14 1.89 0.77
C THR A 103 19.19 0.79 0.93
N ARG A 104 19.22 -0.16 -0.01
CA ARG A 104 20.17 -1.27 0.05
C ARG A 104 21.51 -0.70 -0.37
N LYS A 105 22.56 -0.96 0.41
CA LYS A 105 23.93 -0.78 -0.08
C LYS A 105 24.03 -1.49 -1.43
N ALA A 106 24.59 -0.80 -2.43
CA ALA A 106 24.86 -1.42 -3.72
C ALA A 106 25.62 -2.74 -3.48
N GLY A 107 25.20 -3.79 -4.18
CA GLY A 107 25.89 -5.07 -4.13
C GLY A 107 27.32 -4.95 -4.65
N PRO A 108 28.17 -5.97 -4.42
CA PRO A 108 29.47 -6.02 -5.06
C PRO A 108 29.35 -5.90 -6.59
N PRO A 109 30.35 -5.31 -7.28
CA PRO A 109 30.33 -5.17 -8.74
C PRO A 109 30.04 -6.51 -9.41
N VAL A 110 29.14 -6.50 -10.40
CA VAL A 110 28.76 -7.72 -11.15
C VAL A 110 29.75 -8.02 -12.29
N HIS A 111 30.68 -7.11 -12.54
CA HIS A 111 31.67 -7.17 -13.61
C HIS A 111 33.07 -6.91 -13.06
N ASP A 112 34.07 -7.51 -13.71
CA ASP A 112 35.48 -7.31 -13.37
C ASP A 112 35.88 -5.87 -13.64
N ASP A 113 36.45 -5.21 -12.64
CA ASP A 113 37.03 -3.87 -12.76
C ASP A 113 38.43 -4.00 -13.40
N LEU A 114 38.47 -4.06 -14.74
CA LEU A 114 39.69 -4.27 -15.52
C LEU A 114 40.75 -3.18 -15.32
N VAL A 115 40.38 -2.05 -14.72
CA VAL A 115 41.26 -0.90 -14.51
C VAL A 115 41.49 -0.61 -13.02
N GLU A 116 40.90 -1.40 -12.12
CA GLU A 116 41.02 -1.24 -10.65
C GLU A 116 40.77 0.20 -10.16
N ARG A 117 39.86 0.92 -10.82
CA ARG A 117 39.59 2.36 -10.62
C ARG A 117 40.77 3.30 -10.86
N ASP A 118 41.81 2.86 -11.57
CA ASP A 118 42.86 3.71 -12.11
C ASP A 118 42.45 4.23 -13.49
N PHE A 119 42.06 5.50 -13.53
CA PHE A 119 41.63 6.18 -14.75
C PHE A 119 42.77 6.99 -15.41
N THR A 120 44.02 6.78 -15.00
CA THR A 120 45.17 7.51 -15.53
C THR A 120 45.78 6.82 -16.76
N ALA A 121 46.19 7.61 -17.75
CA ALA A 121 46.87 7.13 -18.95
C ALA A 121 48.03 8.06 -19.32
N THR A 122 49.18 7.48 -19.71
CA THR A 122 50.38 8.25 -20.04
C THR A 122 50.46 8.63 -21.52
N ARG A 123 49.73 7.93 -22.39
CA ARG A 123 49.65 8.19 -23.83
C ARG A 123 48.20 8.03 -24.33
N PRO A 124 47.84 8.69 -25.44
CA PRO A 124 46.57 8.42 -26.11
C PRO A 124 46.40 6.94 -26.47
N ASN A 125 45.15 6.49 -26.61
CA ASN A 125 44.77 5.11 -26.99
C ASN A 125 45.19 4.01 -26.00
N GLN A 126 45.48 4.33 -24.73
CA GLN A 126 45.78 3.34 -23.69
C GLN A 126 44.59 3.01 -22.80
N LEU A 127 43.70 3.98 -22.58
CA LEU A 127 42.48 3.82 -21.80
C LEU A 127 41.37 4.59 -22.50
N TRP A 128 40.22 3.94 -22.67
CA TRP A 128 39.03 4.52 -23.27
C TRP A 128 37.91 4.47 -22.23
N LEU A 129 37.34 5.62 -21.92
CA LEU A 129 36.25 5.75 -20.97
C LEU A 129 35.05 6.28 -21.74
N THR A 130 33.89 5.68 -21.53
CA THR A 130 32.65 6.20 -22.08
C THR A 130 31.74 6.58 -20.95
N ASP A 131 31.17 7.78 -21.01
CA ASP A 131 30.11 8.18 -20.10
C ASP A 131 28.77 8.27 -20.83
N ILE A 132 27.70 7.99 -20.10
CA ILE A 132 26.34 8.15 -20.60
C ILE A 132 25.78 9.42 -19.97
N THR A 133 25.62 10.46 -20.79
CA THR A 133 25.08 11.73 -20.34
C THR A 133 23.61 11.84 -20.75
N GLU A 134 22.76 12.16 -19.77
CA GLU A 134 21.36 12.47 -20.00
C GLU A 134 21.19 13.95 -20.34
N HIS A 135 20.66 14.23 -21.53
CA HIS A 135 20.30 15.58 -21.95
C HIS A 135 18.79 15.78 -21.84
N ARG A 136 18.39 16.80 -21.07
CA ARG A 136 16.96 17.14 -20.94
C ARG A 136 16.42 17.69 -22.25
N THR A 137 15.33 17.10 -22.74
CA THR A 137 14.53 17.66 -23.83
C THR A 137 13.08 17.85 -23.39
N ALA A 138 12.26 18.50 -24.22
CA ALA A 138 10.91 18.93 -23.87
C ALA A 138 9.92 17.78 -23.58
N TRP A 139 10.24 16.54 -24.01
CA TRP A 139 9.28 15.43 -23.94
C TRP A 139 9.88 14.17 -23.29
N ILE A 140 11.11 13.80 -23.65
CA ILE A 140 11.82 12.63 -23.09
C ILE A 140 13.32 12.96 -23.01
N PRO A 141 14.04 12.59 -21.94
CA PRO A 141 15.49 12.77 -21.91
C PRO A 141 16.19 12.00 -23.03
N ALA A 142 17.13 12.66 -23.72
CA ALA A 142 17.98 12.02 -24.71
C ALA A 142 19.22 11.45 -24.00
N ILE A 143 19.55 10.20 -24.30
CA ILE A 143 20.72 9.52 -23.74
C ILE A 143 21.81 9.50 -24.82
N VAL A 144 22.94 10.14 -24.56
CA VAL A 144 24.09 10.19 -25.48
C VAL A 144 25.28 9.51 -24.81
N ALA A 145 25.92 8.58 -25.53
CA ALA A 145 27.19 8.01 -25.14
C ALA A 145 28.32 8.92 -25.64
N THR A 146 29.17 9.39 -24.73
CA THR A 146 30.31 10.25 -25.03
C THR A 146 31.59 9.44 -24.82
N LEU A 147 32.53 9.54 -25.77
CA LEU A 147 33.87 8.95 -25.72
C LEU A 147 34.90 9.93 -25.15
#